data_AF-A0A934ZII5-F1
#
_entry.id   AF-A0A934ZII5-F1
#
_cell.length_a   1.000
_cell.length_b   1.000
_cell.length_c   1.000
_cell.angle_alpha   90.00
_cell.angle_beta   90.00
_cell.angle_gamma   90.00
#
_symmetry.space_group_name_H-M   'P 1'
#
loop_
_entity.id
_entity.type
_entity.pdbx_description
1 polymer ?
#
loop_
_entity_poly.entity_id
_entity_poly.type
_entity_poly.pdbx_seq_one_letter_code
_entity_poly.pdbx_strand_id
1 'polypeptide(L)'
;MTTAASLPVGNPPRSIYRCTYRGATVFYLPPQCCDQFSSLISSDCELICSPDGGFTGGGDGRCTDFTRASCTLLWQDDRTR
;
A
#
# COMPACT_ATOMS: atom_id res chain seq x y z
N MET A 1 15.40 -18.41 -10.07
CA MET A 1 14.29 -17.46 -10.03
C MET A 1 13.18 -18.12 -9.23
N THR A 2 12.95 -17.64 -8.01
CA THR A 2 11.92 -18.23 -7.15
C THR A 2 10.59 -17.56 -7.49
N THR A 3 9.65 -18.33 -8.01
CA THR A 3 8.27 -17.88 -8.26
C THR A 3 7.61 -17.43 -6.96
N ALA A 4 6.74 -16.42 -7.02
CA ALA A 4 6.03 -15.85 -5.86
C ALA A 4 5.30 -16.89 -4.99
N ALA A 5 4.97 -18.07 -5.55
CA ALA A 5 4.31 -19.17 -4.88
C ALA A 5 5.05 -19.74 -3.65
N SER A 6 6.36 -19.52 -3.48
CA SER A 6 7.11 -20.05 -2.32
C SER A 6 7.36 -19.02 -1.21
N LEU A 7 6.85 -17.79 -1.31
CA LEU A 7 6.97 -16.79 -0.24
C LEU A 7 5.87 -17.00 0.81
N PRO A 8 6.17 -16.81 2.12
CA PRO A 8 5.17 -16.85 3.18
C PRO A 8 3.98 -15.93 2.89
N VAL A 9 2.78 -16.38 3.27
CA VAL A 9 1.55 -15.58 3.21
C VAL A 9 1.69 -14.39 4.18
N GLY A 10 1.37 -13.18 3.71
CA GLY A 10 1.40 -11.97 4.53
C GLY A 10 0.29 -11.96 5.58
N ASN A 11 0.55 -11.34 6.74
CA ASN A 11 -0.46 -11.09 7.76
C ASN A 11 -0.36 -9.62 8.25
N PRO A 12 -1.20 -8.71 7.75
CA PRO A 12 -2.40 -8.95 6.93
C PRO A 12 -2.08 -9.41 5.49
N PRO A 13 -3.04 -10.04 4.78
CA PRO A 13 -2.87 -10.37 3.37
C PRO A 13 -2.45 -9.15 2.54
N ARG A 14 -1.52 -9.36 1.61
CA ARG A 14 -1.08 -8.30 0.70
C ARG A 14 -2.26 -7.84 -0.14
N SER A 15 -2.38 -6.53 -0.33
CA SER A 15 -3.42 -5.93 -1.17
C SER A 15 -2.90 -4.69 -1.87
N ILE A 16 -3.52 -4.38 -3.00
CA ILE A 16 -3.25 -3.21 -3.82
C ILE A 16 -4.58 -2.51 -4.03
N TYR A 17 -4.61 -1.23 -3.72
CA TYR A 17 -5.76 -0.37 -3.96
C TYR A 17 -5.45 0.63 -5.06
N ARG A 18 -6.36 0.81 -6.00
CA ARG A 18 -6.32 1.90 -6.97
C ARG A 18 -7.04 3.11 -6.39
N CYS A 19 -6.39 4.27 -6.40
CA CYS A 19 -6.92 5.51 -5.84
C CYS A 19 -6.77 6.65 -6.85
N THR A 20 -7.51 7.73 -6.63
CA THR A 20 -7.27 9.02 -7.28
C THR A 20 -6.62 9.96 -6.28
N TYR A 21 -5.46 10.52 -6.62
CA TYR A 21 -4.76 11.50 -5.80
C TYR A 21 -4.23 12.62 -6.68
N ARG A 22 -4.59 13.87 -6.36
CA ARG A 22 -4.21 15.06 -7.13
C ARG A 22 -4.48 14.95 -8.64
N GLY A 23 -5.61 14.34 -9.00
CA GLY A 23 -6.03 14.15 -10.40
C GLY A 23 -5.34 13.01 -11.13
N ALA A 24 -4.39 12.31 -10.50
CA ALA A 24 -3.71 11.16 -11.07
C ALA A 24 -4.22 9.84 -10.48
N THR A 25 -4.11 8.76 -11.26
CA THR A 25 -4.28 7.39 -10.75
C THR A 25 -3.02 7.00 -10.00
N VAL A 26 -3.17 6.56 -8.76
CA VAL A 26 -2.08 6.08 -7.90
C VAL A 26 -2.47 4.75 -7.26
N PHE A 27 -1.47 4.03 -6.76
CA PHE A 27 -1.69 2.76 -6.08
C PHE A 27 -1.25 2.85 -4.63
N TYR A 28 -2.13 2.43 -3.73
CA TYR A 28 -1.86 2.37 -2.30
C TYR A 28 -1.63 0.91 -1.89
N LEU A 29 -0.49 0.67 -1.25
CA LEU A 29 -0.08 -0.61 -0.67
C LEU A 29 -0.10 -0.45 0.86
N PRO A 30 -1.01 -1.14 1.58
CA PRO A 30 -1.06 -1.08 3.04
C PRO A 30 0.19 -1.69 3.69
N PRO A 31 0.54 -1.25 4.91
CA PRO A 31 1.68 -1.79 5.62
C PRO A 31 1.44 -3.26 5.99
N GLN A 32 2.51 -4.06 5.98
CA GLN A 32 2.44 -5.49 6.34
C GLN A 32 2.64 -5.74 7.83
N CYS A 33 2.96 -4.70 8.60
CA CYS A 33 3.11 -4.71 10.05
C CYS A 33 2.80 -3.31 10.60
N CYS A 34 2.45 -3.19 11.87
CA CYS A 34 2.05 -1.93 12.50
C CYS A 34 3.16 -0.86 12.54
N ASP A 35 4.42 -1.25 12.46
CA ASP A 35 5.60 -0.37 12.48
C ASP A 35 6.17 -0.10 11.07
N GLN A 36 5.58 -0.68 10.03
CA GLN A 36 5.97 -0.45 8.66
C GLN A 36 5.17 0.70 8.05
N PHE A 37 5.79 1.42 7.13
CA PHE A 37 5.12 2.41 6.31
C PHE A 37 4.25 1.75 5.23
N SER A 38 3.11 2.37 4.90
CA SER A 38 2.44 2.13 3.62
C SER A 38 3.23 2.73 2.47
N SER A 39 2.86 2.38 1.24
CA SER A 39 3.40 3.01 0.05
C SER A 39 2.29 3.55 -0.82
N LEU A 40 2.39 4.83 -1.19
CA LEU A 40 1.62 5.42 -2.27
C LEU A 40 2.55 5.55 -3.48
N ILE A 41 2.22 4.85 -4.56
CA ILE A 41 3.06 4.78 -5.76
C ILE A 41 2.32 5.31 -7.00
N SER A 42 3.08 5.88 -7.94
CA SER A 42 2.55 6.35 -9.22
C SER A 42 2.24 5.19 -10.18
N SER A 43 1.65 5.51 -11.33
CA SER A 43 1.47 4.56 -12.44
C SER A 43 2.77 4.03 -13.02
N ASP A 44 3.87 4.75 -12.79
CA ASP A 44 5.21 4.39 -13.27
C ASP A 44 6.01 3.62 -12.20
N CYS A 45 5.32 3.11 -11.16
CA CYS A 45 5.90 2.38 -10.03
C CYS A 45 6.88 3.19 -9.18
N GLU A 46 6.79 4.53 -9.20
CA GLU A 46 7.62 5.39 -8.33
C GLU A 46 6.95 5.61 -6.98
N LEU A 47 7.74 5.56 -5.90
CA LEU A 47 7.27 5.91 -4.56
C LEU A 47 7.04 7.42 -4.46
N ILE A 48 5.79 7.81 -4.19
CA ILE A 48 5.41 9.21 -3.96
C ILE A 48 5.67 9.56 -2.48
N CYS A 49 5.16 8.71 -1.57
CA CYS A 49 5.20 8.92 -0.12
C CYS A 49 4.65 7.71 0.65
N SER A 50 4.70 7.80 1.98
CA SER A 50 4.10 6.90 2.96
C SER A 50 3.00 7.64 3.74
N PRO A 51 1.71 7.53 3.35
CA PRO A 51 0.65 8.31 4.00
C PRO A 51 0.27 7.84 5.41
N ASP A 52 0.59 6.58 5.77
CA ASP A 52 0.32 6.01 7.09
C ASP A 52 1.37 4.96 7.50
N GLY A 53 1.20 4.39 8.68
CA GLY A 53 2.12 3.39 9.24
C GLY A 53 3.33 4.03 9.91
N GLY A 54 4.37 3.23 10.13
CA GLY A 54 5.51 3.61 10.96
C GLY A 54 5.17 3.60 12.46
N PHE A 55 6.16 3.86 13.32
CA PHE A 55 5.99 3.78 14.78
C PHE A 55 4.85 4.64 15.34
N THR A 56 4.55 5.78 14.71
CA THR A 56 3.48 6.69 15.14
C THR A 56 2.16 6.44 14.41
N GLY A 57 2.16 5.64 13.35
CA GLY A 57 1.04 5.47 12.43
C GLY A 57 0.83 6.64 11.45
N GLY A 58 1.60 7.72 11.56
CA GLY A 58 1.42 8.96 10.78
C GLY A 58 2.13 9.00 9.43
N GLY A 59 2.80 7.92 9.02
CA GLY A 59 3.54 7.90 7.78
C GLY A 59 4.79 8.79 7.80
N ASP A 60 5.22 9.25 6.63
CA ASP A 60 6.43 10.06 6.42
C ASP A 60 6.18 11.58 6.41
N GLY A 61 4.92 12.00 6.57
CA GLY A 61 4.51 13.41 6.58
C GLY A 61 4.50 14.11 5.22
N ARG A 62 4.70 13.41 4.09
CA ARG A 62 4.73 14.02 2.75
C ARG A 62 3.34 14.11 2.09
N CYS A 63 2.42 13.24 2.47
CA CYS A 63 1.07 13.12 1.89
C CYS A 63 -0.02 13.25 2.96
N THR A 64 0.00 14.34 3.71
CA THR A 64 -0.95 14.60 4.81
C THR A 64 -2.39 14.82 4.35
N ASP A 65 -2.59 15.09 3.05
CA ASP A 65 -3.88 15.27 2.38
C ASP A 65 -4.42 13.99 1.73
N PHE A 66 -3.68 12.88 1.77
CA PHE A 66 -4.13 11.62 1.19
C PHE A 66 -5.15 10.91 2.08
N THR A 67 -6.24 10.40 1.48
CA THR A 67 -7.24 9.58 2.15
C THR A 67 -7.61 8.36 1.32
N ARG A 68 -7.84 7.24 2.00
CA ARG A 68 -8.25 5.98 1.36
C ARG A 68 -9.73 5.90 1.00
N ALA A 69 -10.54 6.91 1.35
CA ALA A 69 -11.99 6.89 1.17
C ALA A 69 -12.42 6.70 -0.30
N SER A 70 -11.61 7.14 -1.27
CA SER A 70 -11.88 7.03 -2.70
C SER A 70 -11.08 5.91 -3.39
N CYS A 71 -10.49 5.00 -2.61
CA CYS A 71 -9.74 3.88 -3.15
C CYS A 71 -10.64 2.67 -3.41
N THR A 72 -10.35 1.94 -4.49
CA THR A 72 -10.99 0.67 -4.82
C THR A 72 -9.96 -0.46 -4.72
N LEU A 73 -10.33 -1.60 -4.14
CA LEU A 73 -9.46 -2.78 -4.13
C LEU A 73 -9.23 -3.24 -5.59
N LEU A 74 -7.96 -3.33 -5.99
CA LEU A 74 -7.56 -3.82 -7.30
C LEU A 74 -7.16 -5.29 -7.24
N TRP A 75 -6.44 -5.66 -6.19
CA TRP A 75 -5.95 -7.02 -5.99
C TRP A 75 -5.73 -7.30 -4.51
N GLN A 76 -5.95 -8.53 -4.09
CA GLN A 76 -5.63 -9.04 -2.77
C GLN A 76 -5.11 -10.47 -2.88
N ASP A 77 -4.11 -10.81 -2.07
CA ASP A 77 -3.65 -12.18 -1.89
C ASP A 77 -4.78 -13.01 -1.27
N ASP A 78 -5.25 -14.01 -2.01
CA ASP A 78 -6.37 -14.88 -1.65
C ASP A 78 -5.93 -16.10 -0.81
N ARG A 79 -4.62 -16.28 -0.63
CA ARG A 79 -4.07 -17.38 0.15
C ARG A 79 -4.43 -17.19 1.63
N THR A 80 -5.08 -18.19 2.20
CA THR A 80 -5.28 -18.30 3.66
C THR A 80 -4.04 -18.94 4.29
N ARG A 81 -3.64 -18.46 5.46
CA ARG A 81 -2.54 -19.05 6.24
C ARG A 81 -2.90 -20.44 6.76
#